data_AF-A0A8H5F4H0-F1
#
_entry.id   AF-A0A8H5F4H0-F1
#
_cell.length_a   1.000
_cell.length_b   1.000
_cell.length_c   1.000
_cell.angle_alpha   90.00
_cell.angle_beta   90.00
_cell.angle_gamma   90.00
#
_symmetry.space_group_name_H-M   'P 1'
#
loop_
_entity.id
_entity.type
_entity.pdbx_description
1 polymer ?
#
loop_
_entity_poly.entity_id
_entity_poly.type
_entity_poly.pdbx_seq_one_letter_code
_entity_poly.pdbx_strand_id
1 'polypeptide(L)'
;MIYMHYKRHMDGTSASFFPPFFSPHPSFCSCAAFFWSHPFLSVSHFSPAAMQFPSALVLFFALFATALAAPLREIESRAAAAVFKTTTYNALSISGGKAGNAKAEALAKLSGLNTNDLANVATGDIKFLNSVNQIANDAETKAFNPAIEKASGAAKTALQNGKIKNKVLKLTATVLKLQAQAAQGDDVAEKLATEQKKLNKNIDLDIAAAGQASTALSFNASTK
;
A
#
# COMPACT_ATOMS: atom_id res chain seq x y z
N MET A 1 37.11 -52.33 3.50
CA MET A 1 36.77 -53.53 2.70
C MET A 1 35.64 -54.26 3.43
N ILE A 2 34.55 -54.60 2.73
CA ILE A 2 33.43 -55.47 3.18
C ILE A 2 32.64 -54.96 4.42
N TYR A 3 31.47 -54.32 4.30
CA TYR A 3 30.11 -54.77 3.91
C TYR A 3 29.21 -55.33 5.04
N MET A 4 27.92 -54.99 4.91
CA MET A 4 26.82 -55.22 5.86
C MET A 4 26.54 -56.68 6.22
N HIS A 5 26.00 -56.89 7.43
CA HIS A 5 24.99 -57.93 7.67
C HIS A 5 24.06 -57.58 8.85
N TYR A 6 22.81 -57.21 8.56
CA TYR A 6 21.69 -57.64 9.40
C TYR A 6 20.46 -57.92 8.55
N LYS A 7 19.96 -59.16 8.65
CA LYS A 7 18.84 -59.69 7.87
C LYS A 7 17.88 -60.35 8.85
N ARG A 8 16.64 -59.85 8.92
CA ARG A 8 15.51 -60.74 9.18
C ARG A 8 14.22 -60.22 8.53
N HIS A 9 13.70 -61.10 7.69
CA HIS A 9 12.45 -61.00 6.93
C HIS A 9 11.29 -61.67 7.71
N MET A 10 10.09 -61.46 7.16
CA MET A 10 8.80 -62.13 7.43
C MET A 10 8.10 -61.75 8.75
N ASP A 11 6.77 -61.61 8.83
CA ASP A 11 5.70 -61.59 7.79
C ASP A 11 4.46 -60.82 8.35
N GLY A 12 3.32 -60.57 7.68
CA GLY A 12 2.80 -61.00 6.38
C GLY A 12 1.27 -61.25 6.48
N THR A 13 0.42 -60.35 5.97
CA THR A 13 -1.02 -60.62 5.80
C THR A 13 -1.66 -59.81 4.66
N SER A 14 -1.85 -60.51 3.55
CA SER A 14 -2.84 -60.33 2.47
C SER A 14 -4.29 -60.25 3.02
N ALA A 15 -5.33 -59.81 2.28
CA ALA A 15 -5.48 -59.14 0.98
C ALA A 15 -6.98 -58.76 0.76
N SER A 16 -7.32 -58.28 -0.46
CA SER A 16 -8.68 -58.18 -1.05
C SER A 16 -9.56 -57.00 -0.58
N PHE A 17 -10.43 -56.39 -1.41
CA PHE A 17 -10.81 -56.63 -2.82
C PHE A 17 -11.28 -55.33 -3.54
N PHE A 18 -11.37 -55.37 -4.87
CA PHE A 18 -11.84 -54.33 -5.83
C PHE A 18 -13.38 -54.06 -5.73
N PRO A 19 -14.03 -53.10 -6.46
CA PRO A 19 -13.68 -52.47 -7.76
C PRO A 19 -13.91 -50.93 -7.90
N PRO A 20 -13.63 -50.30 -9.07
CA PRO A 20 -13.71 -48.85 -9.25
C PRO A 20 -15.07 -48.36 -9.80
N PHE A 21 -15.40 -47.08 -9.56
CA PHE A 21 -16.50 -46.41 -10.27
C PHE A 21 -15.99 -45.48 -11.37
N PHE A 22 -16.31 -45.84 -12.60
CA PHE A 22 -16.05 -45.11 -13.84
C PHE A 22 -17.26 -44.21 -14.14
N SER A 23 -17.04 -42.97 -14.60
CA SER A 23 -18.12 -42.16 -15.19
C SER A 23 -17.53 -41.09 -16.13
N PRO A 24 -17.65 -41.27 -17.45
CA PRO A 24 -17.27 -40.26 -18.43
C PRO A 24 -18.45 -39.31 -18.76
N HIS A 25 -18.09 -38.20 -19.41
CA HIS A 25 -18.90 -37.14 -20.05
C HIS A 25 -20.34 -37.48 -20.52
N PRO A 26 -21.17 -36.43 -20.65
CA PRO A 26 -21.36 -35.92 -22.02
C PRO A 26 -21.04 -34.42 -22.20
N SER A 27 -20.95 -34.04 -23.47
CA SER A 27 -20.45 -32.77 -23.99
C SER A 27 -21.59 -31.80 -24.38
N PHE A 28 -21.16 -30.60 -24.81
CA PHE A 28 -21.79 -29.69 -25.79
C PHE A 28 -22.50 -28.40 -25.33
N CYS A 29 -22.13 -27.34 -26.06
CA CYS A 29 -22.89 -26.15 -26.42
C CYS A 29 -23.49 -25.25 -25.32
N SER A 30 -22.90 -24.06 -25.19
CA SER A 30 -23.49 -22.94 -25.93
C SER A 30 -22.50 -21.83 -26.25
N CYS A 31 -22.54 -21.36 -27.49
CA CYS A 31 -21.90 -20.10 -27.89
C CYS A 31 -22.65 -18.94 -27.24
N ALA A 32 -21.92 -18.04 -26.58
CA ALA A 32 -22.42 -16.72 -26.22
C ALA A 32 -21.30 -15.69 -26.49
N ALA A 33 -21.00 -15.48 -27.78
CA ALA A 33 -20.23 -14.32 -28.21
C ALA A 33 -21.09 -13.07 -27.97
N PHE A 34 -20.96 -12.47 -26.79
CA PHE A 34 -21.68 -11.23 -26.47
C PHE A 34 -21.02 -10.08 -27.23
N PHE A 35 -21.51 -9.86 -28.45
CA PHE A 35 -21.19 -8.70 -29.27
C PHE A 35 -21.50 -7.42 -28.48
N TRP A 36 -20.48 -6.75 -27.97
CA TRP A 36 -20.60 -5.34 -27.57
C TRP A 36 -20.56 -4.48 -28.83
N SER A 37 -21.70 -4.45 -29.51
CA SER A 37 -21.98 -3.52 -30.60
C SER A 37 -21.89 -2.09 -30.05
N HIS A 38 -20.88 -1.35 -30.50
CA HIS A 38 -20.77 0.07 -30.20
C HIS A 38 -21.90 0.81 -30.94
N PRO A 39 -22.79 1.56 -30.27
CA PRO A 39 -23.70 2.45 -30.96
C PRO A 39 -22.86 3.56 -31.63
N PHE A 40 -22.83 3.51 -32.95
CA PHE A 40 -22.17 4.49 -33.81
C PHE A 40 -22.90 5.84 -33.65
N LEU A 41 -22.43 6.69 -32.74
CA LEU A 41 -23.01 8.01 -32.48
C LEU A 41 -22.77 8.91 -33.70
N SER A 42 -23.86 9.12 -34.44
CA SER A 42 -23.88 9.92 -35.67
C SER A 42 -23.39 11.34 -35.42
N VAL A 43 -22.39 11.78 -36.20
CA VAL A 43 -21.92 13.16 -36.22
C VAL A 43 -22.91 13.99 -37.05
N SER A 44 -24.00 14.41 -36.40
CA SER A 44 -24.91 15.40 -36.97
C SER A 44 -24.19 16.73 -37.15
N HIS A 45 -24.06 17.16 -38.40
CA HIS A 45 -23.42 18.41 -38.79
C HIS A 45 -24.14 19.61 -38.16
N PHE A 46 -23.40 20.47 -37.45
CA PHE A 46 -23.89 21.79 -37.06
C PHE A 46 -23.61 22.78 -38.19
N SER A 47 -24.66 23.19 -38.92
CA SER A 47 -24.56 24.30 -39.88
C SER A 47 -24.48 25.65 -39.15
N PRO A 48 -23.55 26.55 -39.53
CA PRO A 48 -23.47 27.88 -38.93
C PRO A 48 -24.55 28.79 -39.51
N ALA A 49 -25.64 29.00 -38.77
CA ALA A 49 -26.62 30.03 -39.10
C ALA A 49 -26.04 31.41 -38.72
N ALA A 50 -25.66 32.20 -39.73
CA ALA A 50 -25.29 33.60 -39.53
C ALA A 50 -26.52 34.40 -39.05
N MET A 51 -26.36 35.15 -37.96
CA MET A 51 -27.34 36.17 -37.56
C MET A 51 -26.61 37.48 -37.29
N GLN A 52 -26.70 38.38 -38.27
CA GLN A 52 -26.16 39.73 -38.19
C GLN A 52 -27.09 40.58 -37.33
N PHE A 53 -26.55 41.27 -36.32
CA PHE A 53 -27.26 42.34 -35.60
C PHE A 53 -26.54 43.67 -35.80
N PRO A 54 -27.26 44.75 -36.15
CA PRO A 54 -26.65 46.02 -36.54
C PRO A 54 -26.17 46.85 -35.34
N SER A 55 -25.14 47.64 -35.59
CA SER A 55 -24.53 48.56 -34.64
C SER A 55 -25.48 49.68 -34.19
N ALA A 56 -25.59 49.89 -32.87
CA ALA A 56 -26.10 51.13 -32.29
C ALA A 56 -25.13 51.62 -31.20
N LEU A 57 -24.49 52.76 -31.47
CA LEU A 57 -23.52 53.44 -30.62
C LEU A 57 -24.23 54.29 -29.56
N VAL A 58 -23.99 54.03 -28.26
CA VAL A 58 -24.16 55.04 -27.20
C VAL A 58 -23.02 54.93 -26.20
N LEU A 59 -22.12 55.92 -26.16
CA LEU A 59 -21.23 56.14 -25.03
C LEU A 59 -22.02 56.77 -23.88
N PHE A 60 -21.80 56.32 -22.65
CA PHE A 60 -21.85 57.22 -21.49
C PHE A 60 -20.79 56.84 -20.45
N PHE A 61 -20.07 57.85 -19.98
CA PHE A 61 -19.05 57.76 -18.93
C PHE A 61 -19.68 57.58 -17.54
N ALA A 62 -19.17 56.66 -16.73
CA ALA A 62 -19.10 56.81 -15.27
C ALA A 62 -18.06 55.85 -14.65
N LEU A 63 -16.92 56.39 -14.22
CA LEU A 63 -16.04 55.72 -13.27
C LEU A 63 -16.76 55.65 -11.90
N PHE A 64 -17.04 54.46 -11.39
CA PHE A 64 -17.21 54.23 -9.94
C PHE A 64 -16.72 52.82 -9.57
N ALA A 65 -15.40 52.62 -9.66
CA ALA A 65 -14.75 51.46 -9.08
C ALA A 65 -14.64 51.66 -7.56
N THR A 66 -15.71 51.34 -6.83
CA THR A 66 -15.63 51.18 -5.37
C THR A 66 -14.83 49.93 -5.06
N ALA A 67 -13.51 50.07 -4.99
CA ALA A 67 -12.63 49.05 -4.47
C ALA A 67 -12.95 48.85 -2.98
N LEU A 68 -13.84 47.91 -2.70
CA LEU A 68 -13.92 47.26 -1.39
C LEU A 68 -12.62 46.49 -1.22
N ALA A 69 -11.60 47.20 -0.72
CA ALA A 69 -10.42 46.62 -0.08
C ALA A 69 -10.88 45.95 1.23
N ALA A 70 -11.68 44.89 1.09
CA ALA A 70 -11.72 43.86 2.10
C ALA A 70 -10.27 43.45 2.33
N PRO A 71 -9.81 43.30 3.59
CA PRO A 71 -8.55 42.64 3.80
C PRO A 71 -8.69 41.26 3.15
N LEU A 72 -7.93 41.04 2.08
CA LEU A 72 -7.43 39.71 1.78
C LEU A 72 -6.64 39.33 3.03
N ARG A 73 -7.36 38.75 4.00
CA ARG A 73 -6.78 37.82 4.94
C ARG A 73 -6.21 36.78 4.01
N GLU A 74 -4.92 36.87 3.75
CA GLU A 74 -4.19 35.72 3.27
C GLU A 74 -4.65 34.60 4.17
N ILE A 75 -5.24 33.57 3.55
CA ILE A 75 -5.34 32.29 4.22
C ILE A 75 -3.90 31.78 4.19
N GLU A 76 -3.05 32.38 5.03
CA GLU A 76 -2.02 31.64 5.74
C GLU A 76 -2.78 30.43 6.26
N SER A 77 -2.62 29.31 5.56
CA SER A 77 -3.19 28.06 5.99
C SER A 77 -2.66 27.88 7.40
N ARG A 78 -3.57 27.88 8.38
CA ARG A 78 -3.20 27.51 9.75
C ARG A 78 -2.64 26.11 9.63
N ALA A 79 -1.31 26.00 9.59
CA ALA A 79 -0.62 24.75 9.34
C ALA A 79 -1.23 23.73 10.27
N ALA A 80 -1.78 22.65 9.70
CA ALA A 80 -2.65 21.77 10.46
C ALA A 80 -1.93 21.32 11.74
N ALA A 81 -2.68 21.21 12.84
CA ALA A 81 -2.11 20.68 14.06
C ALA A 81 -1.70 19.23 13.80
N ALA A 82 -0.44 18.88 14.12
CA ALA A 82 0.06 17.53 13.92
C ALA A 82 -0.78 16.53 14.72
N VAL A 83 -1.26 15.49 14.04
CA VAL A 83 -2.14 14.46 14.64
C VAL A 83 -1.33 13.40 15.38
N PHE A 84 -0.11 13.13 14.93
CA PHE A 84 0.78 12.18 15.57
C PHE A 84 1.55 12.80 16.73
N LYS A 85 1.85 11.97 17.72
CA LYS A 85 2.69 12.31 18.88
C LYS A 85 3.90 11.38 18.90
N THR A 86 4.98 11.82 19.55
CA THR A 86 6.15 10.98 19.84
C THR A 86 5.73 9.63 20.40
N THR A 87 6.20 8.55 19.78
CA THR A 87 5.86 7.17 20.16
C THR A 87 7.05 6.25 19.92
N THR A 88 7.05 5.09 20.56
CA THR A 88 8.17 4.13 20.45
C THR A 88 8.02 3.21 19.23
N TYR A 89 9.14 2.68 18.75
CA TYR A 89 9.15 1.60 17.76
C TYR A 89 8.28 0.42 18.21
N ASN A 90 8.37 0.00 19.47
CA ASN A 90 7.60 -1.12 20.00
C ASN A 90 6.09 -0.86 19.95
N ALA A 91 5.64 0.38 20.19
CA ALA A 91 4.23 0.76 20.09
C ALA A 91 3.75 0.82 18.62
N LEU A 92 4.62 1.18 17.69
CA LEU A 92 4.34 1.21 16.24
C LEU A 92 4.45 -0.16 15.56
N SER A 93 5.26 -1.07 16.10
CA SER A 93 5.63 -2.31 15.42
C SER A 93 4.40 -3.17 15.10
N ILE A 94 4.46 -3.79 13.92
CA ILE A 94 3.47 -4.74 13.41
C ILE A 94 4.10 -6.12 13.17
N SER A 95 5.33 -6.33 13.64
CA SER A 95 6.13 -7.53 13.32
C SER A 95 5.70 -8.83 13.99
N GLY A 96 4.69 -8.79 14.86
CA GLY A 96 4.21 -9.95 15.61
C GLY A 96 3.02 -10.67 14.97
N GLY A 97 2.67 -11.81 15.57
CA GLY A 97 1.43 -12.55 15.28
C GLY A 97 1.57 -13.46 14.06
N LYS A 98 0.72 -13.24 13.06
CA LYS A 98 0.73 -13.95 11.78
C LYS A 98 1.06 -13.00 10.63
N ALA A 99 1.65 -13.53 9.57
CA ALA A 99 1.81 -12.83 8.29
C ALA A 99 0.51 -12.87 7.47
N GLY A 100 0.41 -12.00 6.47
CA GLY A 100 -0.69 -11.93 5.49
C GLY A 100 -1.64 -10.73 5.63
N ASN A 101 -1.37 -9.80 6.55
CA ASN A 101 -2.21 -8.61 6.78
C ASN A 101 -1.41 -7.32 7.07
N ALA A 102 -0.11 -7.29 6.79
CA ALA A 102 0.79 -6.22 7.19
C ALA A 102 0.41 -4.84 6.64
N LYS A 103 -0.22 -4.78 5.45
CA LYS A 103 -0.70 -3.51 4.88
C LYS A 103 -1.79 -2.88 5.75
N ALA A 104 -2.78 -3.66 6.16
CA ALA A 104 -3.88 -3.16 6.99
C ALA A 104 -3.39 -2.79 8.39
N GLU A 105 -2.48 -3.58 8.97
CA GLU A 105 -1.85 -3.27 10.25
C GLU A 105 -1.01 -1.98 10.19
N ALA A 106 -0.24 -1.77 9.12
CA ALA A 106 0.53 -0.55 8.91
C ALA A 106 -0.37 0.69 8.76
N LEU A 107 -1.47 0.57 8.00
CA LEU A 107 -2.46 1.64 7.86
C LEU A 107 -3.17 1.92 9.20
N ALA A 108 -3.49 0.90 10.00
CA ALA A 108 -4.09 1.07 11.33
C ALA A 108 -3.15 1.79 12.32
N LYS A 109 -1.82 1.59 12.23
CA LYS A 109 -0.83 2.36 13.01
C LYS A 109 -0.69 3.82 12.57
N LEU A 110 -1.10 4.14 11.34
CA LEU A 110 -0.97 5.45 10.71
C LEU A 110 -2.33 6.11 10.43
N SER A 111 -3.43 5.59 11.02
CA SER A 111 -4.80 6.01 10.71
C SER A 111 -5.19 7.38 11.27
N GLY A 112 -4.31 8.04 12.03
CA GLY A 112 -4.49 9.43 12.44
C GLY A 112 -4.39 10.42 11.27
N LEU A 113 -3.66 10.06 10.22
CA LEU A 113 -3.46 10.90 9.03
C LEU A 113 -4.73 10.92 8.17
N ASN A 114 -5.23 12.12 7.84
CA ASN A 114 -6.34 12.26 6.89
C ASN A 114 -5.86 12.02 5.45
N THR A 115 -5.99 10.80 4.95
CA THR A 115 -5.59 10.45 3.58
C THR A 115 -6.46 11.07 2.48
N ASN A 116 -7.59 11.70 2.83
CA ASN A 116 -8.45 12.41 1.89
C ASN A 116 -8.04 13.89 1.73
N ASP A 117 -7.15 14.40 2.57
CA ASP A 117 -6.65 15.78 2.54
C ASP A 117 -5.14 15.82 2.79
N LEU A 118 -4.39 15.25 1.85
CA LEU A 118 -2.94 15.14 1.95
C LEU A 118 -2.21 16.49 1.73
N ALA A 119 -2.87 17.47 1.09
CA ALA A 119 -2.33 18.80 0.88
C ALA A 119 -2.20 19.59 2.21
N ASN A 120 -3.16 19.45 3.12
CA ASN A 120 -3.14 20.14 4.41
C ASN A 120 -2.41 19.38 5.53
N VAL A 121 -1.65 18.32 5.23
CA VAL A 121 -0.93 17.54 6.25
C VAL A 121 0.14 18.38 6.95
N ALA A 122 0.16 18.31 8.28
CA ALA A 122 1.10 19.05 9.11
C ALA A 122 2.56 18.68 8.83
N THR A 123 3.47 19.66 8.83
CA THR A 123 4.92 19.40 8.76
C THR A 123 5.40 18.50 9.90
N GLY A 124 4.73 18.52 11.06
CA GLY A 124 4.97 17.60 12.17
C GLY A 124 4.66 16.14 11.81
N ASP A 125 3.57 15.88 11.09
CA ASP A 125 3.21 14.53 10.66
C ASP A 125 4.12 14.02 9.54
N ILE A 126 4.57 14.91 8.63
CA ILE A 126 5.61 14.58 7.63
C ILE A 126 6.93 14.17 8.30
N LYS A 127 7.33 14.88 9.37
CA LYS A 127 8.50 14.53 10.19
C LYS A 127 8.29 13.20 10.93
N PHE A 128 7.12 12.99 11.54
CA PHE A 128 6.75 11.74 12.19
C PHE A 128 6.85 10.54 11.23
N LEU A 129 6.22 10.62 10.05
CA LEU A 129 6.29 9.56 9.02
C LEU A 129 7.73 9.27 8.58
N ASN A 130 8.56 10.31 8.46
CA ASN A 130 9.99 10.15 8.19
C ASN A 130 10.72 9.45 9.35
N SER A 131 10.39 9.78 10.60
CA SER A 131 10.94 9.09 11.78
C SER A 131 10.48 7.63 11.88
N VAL A 132 9.23 7.30 11.53
CA VAL A 132 8.74 5.91 11.43
C VAL A 132 9.62 5.11 10.45
N ASN A 133 9.93 5.68 9.28
CA ASN A 133 10.83 5.05 8.31
C ASN A 133 12.23 4.80 8.92
N GLN A 134 12.82 5.80 9.58
CA GLN A 134 14.15 5.72 10.18
C GLN A 134 14.21 4.64 11.27
N ILE A 135 13.31 4.67 12.26
CA ILE A 135 13.34 3.70 13.37
C ILE A 135 13.04 2.27 12.92
N ALA A 136 12.20 2.08 11.90
CA ALA A 136 11.96 0.77 11.30
C ALA A 136 13.16 0.28 10.47
N ASN A 137 13.93 1.18 9.85
CA ASN A 137 15.19 0.82 9.18
C ASN A 137 16.28 0.43 10.19
N ASP A 138 16.36 1.14 11.31
CA ASP A 138 17.25 0.82 12.42
C ASP A 138 16.89 -0.51 13.07
N ALA A 139 15.62 -0.80 13.31
CA ALA A 139 15.17 -2.12 13.77
C ALA A 139 15.49 -3.23 12.75
N GLU A 140 15.35 -2.97 11.45
CA GLU A 140 15.75 -3.94 10.41
C GLU A 140 17.24 -4.29 10.51
N THR A 141 18.10 -3.26 10.61
CA THR A 141 19.56 -3.42 10.56
C THR A 141 20.16 -3.90 11.88
N LYS A 142 19.65 -3.42 13.02
CA LYS A 142 20.24 -3.65 14.36
C LYS A 142 19.56 -4.76 15.16
N ALA A 143 18.30 -5.11 14.85
CA ALA A 143 17.57 -6.19 15.52
C ALA A 143 17.28 -7.39 14.60
N PHE A 144 16.62 -7.17 13.46
CA PHE A 144 16.21 -8.29 12.59
C PHE A 144 17.37 -8.97 11.87
N ASN A 145 18.32 -8.24 11.27
CA ASN A 145 19.45 -8.88 10.57
C ASN A 145 20.26 -9.79 11.52
N PRO A 146 20.74 -9.34 12.70
CA PRO A 146 21.52 -10.19 13.60
C PRO A 146 20.71 -11.37 14.18
N ALA A 147 19.39 -11.22 14.36
CA ALA A 147 18.53 -12.32 14.81
C ALA A 147 18.32 -13.39 13.72
N ILE A 148 18.10 -12.97 12.46
CA ILE A 148 17.90 -13.88 11.32
C ILE A 148 19.20 -14.64 10.97
N GLU A 149 20.36 -14.01 11.14
CA GLU A 149 21.67 -14.66 10.96
C GLU A 149 21.89 -15.78 11.97
N LYS A 150 21.52 -15.57 13.24
CA LYS A 150 21.65 -16.55 14.33
C LYS A 150 20.58 -17.64 14.34
N ALA A 151 19.45 -17.43 13.65
CA ALA A 151 18.33 -18.35 13.63
C ALA A 151 18.38 -19.36 12.46
N SER A 152 17.75 -20.51 12.69
CA SER A 152 17.52 -21.57 11.70
C SER A 152 16.06 -22.05 11.69
N GLY A 153 15.68 -22.86 10.69
CA GLY A 153 14.37 -23.49 10.59
C GLY A 153 13.17 -22.52 10.72
N ALA A 154 12.11 -22.99 11.38
CA ALA A 154 10.88 -22.22 11.57
C ALA A 154 11.09 -20.88 12.31
N ALA A 155 12.05 -20.80 13.24
CA ALA A 155 12.37 -19.56 13.94
C ALA A 155 12.96 -18.51 12.98
N LYS A 156 13.83 -18.92 12.05
CA LYS A 156 14.34 -18.03 10.99
C LYS A 156 13.23 -17.53 10.08
N THR A 157 12.32 -18.42 9.67
CA THR A 157 11.15 -18.06 8.85
C THR A 157 10.26 -17.04 9.57
N ALA A 158 9.93 -17.26 10.84
CA ALA A 158 9.10 -16.34 11.61
C ALA A 158 9.76 -14.96 11.83
N LEU A 159 11.10 -14.91 11.98
CA LEU A 159 11.86 -13.65 12.02
C LEU A 159 11.92 -12.95 10.65
N GLN A 160 12.03 -13.70 9.55
CA GLN A 160 11.93 -13.14 8.19
C GLN A 160 10.54 -12.55 7.93
N ASN A 161 9.48 -13.24 8.34
CA ASN A 161 8.11 -12.73 8.28
C ASN A 161 7.97 -11.43 9.10
N GLY A 162 8.49 -11.40 10.34
CA GLY A 162 8.49 -10.19 11.18
C GLY A 162 9.23 -9.01 10.54
N LYS A 163 10.35 -9.29 9.86
CA LYS A 163 11.11 -8.32 9.07
C LYS A 163 10.34 -7.83 7.84
N ILE A 164 9.57 -8.68 7.17
CA ILE A 164 8.71 -8.29 6.04
C ILE A 164 7.61 -7.35 6.52
N LYS A 165 6.91 -7.68 7.61
CA LYS A 165 5.90 -6.77 8.23
C LYS A 165 6.53 -5.43 8.61
N ASN A 166 7.73 -5.42 9.21
CA ASN A 166 8.49 -4.20 9.49
C ASN A 166 8.79 -3.37 8.23
N LYS A 167 9.12 -4.01 7.11
CA LYS A 167 9.31 -3.33 5.82
C LYS A 167 8.02 -2.73 5.27
N VAL A 168 6.88 -3.41 5.40
CA VAL A 168 5.58 -2.88 4.98
C VAL A 168 5.24 -1.61 5.78
N LEU A 169 5.46 -1.60 7.10
CA LEU A 169 5.32 -0.37 7.91
C LEU A 169 6.27 0.75 7.44
N LYS A 170 7.57 0.44 7.30
CA LYS A 170 8.60 1.38 6.84
C LYS A 170 8.22 2.05 5.51
N LEU A 171 7.78 1.25 4.55
CA LEU A 171 7.48 1.70 3.18
C LEU A 171 6.10 2.36 3.08
N THR A 172 5.11 1.94 3.88
CA THR A 172 3.81 2.64 3.98
C THR A 172 3.99 4.05 4.50
N ALA A 173 4.80 4.25 5.55
CA ALA A 173 5.14 5.58 6.06
C ALA A 173 5.88 6.42 5.00
N THR A 174 6.82 5.84 4.24
CA THR A 174 7.49 6.53 3.12
C THR A 174 6.50 6.98 2.04
N VAL A 175 5.60 6.09 1.61
CA VAL A 175 4.63 6.38 0.55
C VAL A 175 3.66 7.47 0.98
N LEU A 176 3.06 7.38 2.17
CA LEU A 176 2.17 8.43 2.70
C LEU A 176 2.88 9.79 2.80
N LYS A 177 4.14 9.79 3.24
CA LYS A 177 4.96 11.02 3.28
C LYS A 177 5.15 11.62 1.89
N LEU A 178 5.54 10.81 0.91
CA LEU A 178 5.77 11.27 -0.46
C LEU A 178 4.46 11.71 -1.15
N GLN A 179 3.32 11.10 -0.82
CA GLN A 179 2.01 11.53 -1.31
C GLN A 179 1.60 12.89 -0.72
N ALA A 180 1.85 13.13 0.58
CA ALA A 180 1.66 14.45 1.20
C ALA A 180 2.58 15.51 0.58
N GLN A 181 3.86 15.20 0.39
CA GLN A 181 4.83 16.07 -0.29
C GLN A 181 4.37 16.43 -1.71
N ALA A 182 3.96 15.44 -2.52
CA ALA A 182 3.43 15.68 -3.86
C ALA A 182 2.13 16.54 -3.85
N ALA A 183 1.24 16.31 -2.88
CA ALA A 183 0.03 17.12 -2.71
C ALA A 183 0.32 18.56 -2.24
N GLN A 184 1.51 18.82 -1.68
CA GLN A 184 2.02 20.13 -1.30
C GLN A 184 2.90 20.79 -2.39
N GLY A 185 3.07 20.13 -3.54
CA GLY A 185 3.80 20.67 -4.70
C GLY A 185 5.25 20.23 -4.85
N ASP A 186 5.78 19.36 -3.99
CA ASP A 186 7.13 18.80 -4.16
C ASP A 186 7.18 17.85 -5.37
N ASP A 187 8.18 17.99 -6.25
CA ASP A 187 8.46 16.99 -7.27
C ASP A 187 9.11 15.73 -6.67
N VAL A 188 8.27 14.71 -6.45
CA VAL A 188 8.69 13.41 -5.90
C VAL A 188 8.15 12.22 -6.70
N ALA A 189 7.67 12.44 -7.94
CA ALA A 189 6.91 11.43 -8.70
C ALA A 189 7.69 10.12 -8.93
N GLU A 190 8.94 10.20 -9.40
CA GLU A 190 9.80 9.03 -9.63
C GLU A 190 10.10 8.26 -8.34
N LYS A 191 10.33 9.00 -7.25
CA LYS A 191 10.63 8.46 -5.93
C LYS A 191 9.42 7.76 -5.33
N LEU A 192 8.24 8.35 -5.47
CA LEU A 192 6.97 7.76 -5.08
C LEU A 192 6.71 6.45 -5.84
N ALA A 193 6.89 6.45 -7.17
CA ALA A 193 6.76 5.23 -7.98
C ALA A 193 7.76 4.13 -7.58
N THR A 194 8.99 4.51 -7.22
CA THR A 194 10.04 3.59 -6.75
C THR A 194 9.70 2.98 -5.39
N GLU A 195 9.28 3.79 -4.43
CA GLU A 195 8.91 3.30 -3.08
C GLU A 195 7.59 2.52 -3.10
N GLN A 196 6.64 2.86 -3.98
CA GLN A 196 5.41 2.09 -4.18
C GLN A 196 5.70 0.68 -4.73
N LYS A 197 6.62 0.54 -5.70
CA LYS A 197 7.06 -0.77 -6.20
C LYS A 197 7.70 -1.62 -5.08
N LYS A 198 8.51 -1.00 -4.22
CA LYS A 198 9.09 -1.68 -3.04
C LYS A 198 8.01 -2.09 -2.04
N LEU A 199 7.03 -1.22 -1.78
CA LEU A 199 5.92 -1.47 -0.86
C LEU A 199 5.10 -2.68 -1.35
N ASN A 200 4.64 -2.66 -2.60
CA ASN A 200 3.87 -3.75 -3.22
C ASN A 200 4.61 -5.09 -3.10
N LYS A 201 5.90 -5.14 -3.49
CA LYS A 201 6.72 -6.37 -3.36
C LYS A 201 6.77 -6.93 -1.93
N ASN A 202 6.79 -6.08 -0.89
CA ASN A 202 6.81 -6.58 0.49
C ASN A 202 5.40 -6.96 0.99
N ILE A 203 4.34 -6.36 0.45
CA ILE A 203 2.95 -6.79 0.68
C ILE A 203 2.74 -8.18 0.05
N ASP A 204 3.19 -8.39 -1.20
CA ASP A 204 3.06 -9.67 -1.89
C ASP A 204 3.81 -10.80 -1.14
N LEU A 205 4.98 -10.49 -0.57
CA LEU A 205 5.74 -11.43 0.28
C LEU A 205 5.02 -11.74 1.61
N ASP A 206 4.36 -10.75 2.24
CA ASP A 206 3.57 -10.97 3.45
C ASP A 206 2.33 -11.83 3.16
N ILE A 207 1.63 -11.55 2.05
CA ILE A 207 0.47 -12.33 1.56
C ILE A 207 0.89 -13.77 1.21
N ALA A 208 2.03 -13.97 0.55
CA ALA A 208 2.56 -15.30 0.25
C ALA A 208 2.92 -16.10 1.54
N ALA A 209 3.21 -15.41 2.63
CA ALA A 209 3.43 -16.00 3.95
C ALA A 209 2.16 -16.10 4.82
N ALA A 210 0.96 -15.85 4.27
CA ALA A 210 -0.28 -15.75 5.04
C ALA A 210 -0.50 -16.91 6.02
N GLY A 211 -0.85 -16.56 7.27
CA GLY A 211 -1.11 -17.53 8.34
C GLY A 211 0.14 -18.12 9.01
N GLN A 212 1.33 -18.00 8.42
CA GLN A 212 2.59 -18.38 9.06
C GLN A 212 2.88 -17.49 10.28
N ALA A 213 3.68 -18.00 11.21
CA ALA A 213 4.14 -17.24 12.37
C ALA A 213 5.00 -16.03 11.95
N SER A 214 4.90 -14.94 12.71
CA SER A 214 5.65 -13.71 12.53
C SER A 214 6.15 -13.21 13.88
N THR A 215 7.47 -13.10 14.04
CA THR A 215 8.12 -12.81 15.33
C THR A 215 8.46 -11.32 15.45
N ALA A 216 7.84 -10.66 16.44
CA ALA A 216 8.23 -9.31 16.83
C ALA A 216 9.59 -9.33 17.55
N LEU A 217 10.41 -8.30 17.28
CA LEU A 217 11.60 -7.98 18.05
C LEU A 217 11.41 -6.61 18.68
N SER A 218 11.73 -6.49 19.97
CA SER A 218 11.77 -5.20 20.64
C SER A 218 12.99 -4.41 20.18
N PHE A 219 12.82 -3.12 19.93
CA PHE A 219 13.91 -2.20 19.59
C PHE A 219 13.69 -0.84 20.27
N ASN A 220 14.71 -0.32 20.94
CA ASN A 220 14.61 0.93 21.69
C ASN A 220 14.88 2.13 20.77
N ALA A 221 13.82 2.67 20.19
CA ALA A 221 13.83 3.92 19.45
C ALA A 221 12.46 4.59 19.52
N SER A 222 12.42 5.91 19.28
CA SER A 222 11.19 6.70 19.27
C SER A 222 11.14 7.63 18.06
N THR A 223 9.94 8.01 17.63
CA THR A 223 9.75 9.06 16.63
C THR A 223 10.13 10.44 17.15
N LYS A 224 10.27 11.42 16.26
CA LYS A 224 10.53 12.84 16.56
C LYS A 224 9.47 13.71 15.90
#